data_AF-A0A4Q3RP07-F1
#
_entry.id   AF-A0A4Q3RP07-F1
#
_cell.length_a   1.000
_cell.length_b   1.000
_cell.length_c   1.000
_cell.angle_alpha   90.00
_cell.angle_beta   90.00
_cell.angle_gamma   90.00
#
_symmetry.space_group_name_H-M   'P 1'
#
loop_
_entity.id
_entity.type
_entity.pdbx_description
1 polymer ?
#
loop_
_entity_poly.entity_id
_entity_poly.type
_entity_poly.pdbx_seq_one_letter_code
_entity_poly.pdbx_strand_id
1 'polypeptide(L)'
;MIVYKWLNYFIAAVWLINGLLCKMLNLVPRHQEIAGQILGNEFARPFTLLIGFSEVVMAVWILSHWRSRLSTITQMIVIAAMNILEFVLVPDLLLWGKGNSIFAFLFIILIYFNEFH
;
A
#
# COMPACT_ATOMS: atom_id res chain seq x y z
N MET A 1 -15.30 0.12 -17.53
CA MET A 1 -15.46 -1.22 -18.14
C MET A 1 -14.37 -2.04 -17.47
N ILE A 2 -14.72 -2.98 -16.58
CA ILE A 2 -13.74 -3.65 -15.70
C ILE A 2 -13.12 -4.79 -16.50
N VAL A 3 -12.02 -4.54 -17.19
CA VAL A 3 -11.51 -5.45 -18.23
C VAL A 3 -10.87 -6.71 -17.62
N TYR A 4 -10.34 -6.67 -16.38
CA TYR A 4 -9.66 -7.83 -15.79
C TYR A 4 -10.07 -8.11 -14.33
N LYS A 5 -11.14 -8.88 -14.12
CA LYS A 5 -11.55 -9.39 -12.78
C LYS A 5 -10.38 -10.01 -12.00
N TRP A 6 -9.53 -10.76 -12.69
CA TRP A 6 -8.34 -11.39 -12.09
C TRP A 6 -7.33 -10.37 -11.55
N LEU A 7 -7.18 -9.22 -12.20
CA LEU A 7 -6.25 -8.18 -11.76
C LEU A 7 -6.77 -7.48 -10.50
N ASN A 8 -8.08 -7.29 -10.37
CA ASN A 8 -8.67 -6.76 -9.14
C ASN A 8 -8.43 -7.69 -7.95
N TYR A 9 -8.56 -9.01 -8.13
CA TYR A 9 -8.22 -9.97 -7.08
C TYR A 9 -6.73 -9.92 -6.73
N PHE A 10 -5.85 -9.80 -7.73
CA PHE A 10 -4.42 -9.64 -7.50
C PHE A 10 -4.10 -8.36 -6.71
N ILE A 11 -4.63 -7.21 -7.12
CA ILE A 11 -4.44 -5.92 -6.44
C ILE A 11 -4.99 -6.02 -5.01
N ALA A 12 -6.21 -6.53 -4.82
CA ALA A 12 -6.78 -6.73 -3.49
C ALA A 12 -5.93 -7.66 -2.61
N ALA A 13 -5.36 -8.72 -3.18
CA ALA A 13 -4.44 -9.60 -2.46
C ALA A 13 -3.16 -8.87 -2.03
N VAL A 14 -2.60 -8.00 -2.87
CA VAL A 14 -1.43 -7.17 -2.50
C VAL A 14 -1.76 -6.28 -1.30
N TRP A 15 -2.91 -5.61 -1.30
CA TRP A 15 -3.36 -4.79 -0.17
C TRP A 15 -3.61 -5.63 1.09
N LEU A 16 -4.27 -6.78 0.96
CA LEU A 16 -4.59 -7.65 2.08
C LEU A 16 -3.34 -8.27 2.70
N ILE A 17 -2.40 -8.76 1.90
CA ILE A 17 -1.14 -9.35 2.37
C ILE A 17 -0.30 -8.28 3.08
N ASN A 18 -0.15 -7.10 2.49
CA ASN A 18 0.62 -6.02 3.12
C ASN A 18 -0.05 -5.51 4.41
N GLY A 19 -1.38 -5.34 4.40
CA GLY A 19 -2.11 -4.83 5.56
C GLY A 19 -2.17 -5.83 6.70
N LEU A 20 -2.67 -7.04 6.40
CA LEU A 20 -2.91 -8.05 7.42
C LEU A 20 -1.61 -8.76 7.84
N LEU A 21 -0.86 -9.30 6.89
CA LEU A 21 0.30 -10.13 7.22
C LEU A 21 1.49 -9.26 7.61
N CYS A 22 1.89 -8.32 6.75
CA CYS A 22 3.10 -7.54 6.99
C CYS A 22 2.94 -6.55 8.14
N LYS A 23 1.80 -5.83 8.22
CA LYS A 23 1.59 -4.76 9.22
C LYS A 23 0.83 -5.22 10.47
N MET A 24 -0.32 -5.87 10.34
CA MET A 24 -1.11 -6.26 11.52
C MET A 24 -0.51 -7.42 12.30
N LEU A 25 -0.06 -8.48 11.62
CA LEU A 25 0.58 -9.63 12.25
C LEU A 25 2.08 -9.43 12.51
N ASN A 26 2.64 -8.28 12.09
CA ASN A 26 4.06 -7.94 12.27
C ASN A 26 5.03 -9.00 11.73
N LEU A 27 4.66 -9.70 10.64
CA LEU A 27 5.51 -10.72 10.00
C LEU A 27 6.76 -10.10 9.33
N VAL A 28 6.75 -8.79 9.08
CA VAL A 28 7.87 -8.03 8.51
C VAL A 28 8.17 -6.84 9.43
N PRO A 29 9.12 -6.97 10.39
CA PRO A 29 9.37 -5.96 11.42
C PRO A 29 9.84 -4.61 10.84
N ARG A 30 10.33 -4.61 9.60
CA ARG A 30 10.77 -3.43 8.88
C ARG A 30 9.71 -2.33 8.76
N HIS A 31 8.42 -2.67 8.66
CA HIS A 31 7.37 -1.65 8.63
C HIS A 31 7.25 -0.89 9.94
N GLN A 32 7.45 -1.58 11.06
CA GLN A 32 7.51 -0.95 12.38
C GLN A 32 8.78 -0.10 12.50
N GLU A 33 9.92 -0.52 11.93
CA GLU A 33 11.15 0.29 11.91
C GLU A 33 10.98 1.59 11.11
N ILE A 34 10.34 1.52 9.93
CA ILE A 34 9.98 2.71 9.13
C ILE A 34 9.09 3.65 9.96
N ALA A 35 8.03 3.13 10.56
CA ALA A 35 7.15 3.94 11.41
C ALA A 35 7.88 4.51 12.63
N GLY A 36 8.82 3.75 13.22
CA GLY A 36 9.64 4.18 14.34
C GLY A 36 10.63 5.29 13.99
N GLN A 37 11.21 5.27 12.78
CA GLN A 37 12.06 6.37 12.31
C GLN A 37 11.28 7.64 11.99
N ILE A 38 10.02 7.52 11.52
CA ILE A 38 9.20 8.68 11.15
C ILE A 38 8.50 9.31 12.37
N LEU A 39 7.91 8.48 13.24
CA LEU A 39 7.01 8.91 14.33
C LEU A 39 7.55 8.61 15.73
N GLY A 40 8.70 7.95 15.85
CA GLY A 40 9.26 7.47 17.11
C GLY A 40 8.81 6.06 17.48
N ASN A 41 9.69 5.30 18.15
CA ASN A 41 9.46 3.90 18.50
C ASN A 41 8.22 3.65 19.39
N GLU A 42 7.83 4.62 20.19
CA GLU A 42 6.65 4.52 21.08
C GLU A 42 5.35 4.42 20.26
N PHE A 43 5.26 5.14 19.14
CA PHE A 43 4.08 5.17 18.27
C PHE A 43 4.19 4.22 17.06
N ALA A 44 5.35 3.61 16.84
CA ALA A 44 5.62 2.76 15.68
C ALA A 44 4.60 1.62 15.50
N ARG A 45 4.32 0.88 16.57
CA ARG A 45 3.39 -0.27 16.54
C ARG A 45 1.93 0.16 16.32
N PRO A 46 1.34 1.08 17.12
CA PRO A 46 -0.04 1.49 16.90
C PRO A 46 -0.25 2.15 15.52
N PHE A 47 0.70 2.94 15.02
CA PHE A 47 0.61 3.49 13.66
C PHE A 47 0.67 2.40 12.59
N THR A 48 1.60 1.44 12.73
CA THR A 48 1.70 0.33 11.76
C THR A 48 0.40 -0.48 11.72
N LEU A 49 -0.24 -0.71 12.87
CA LEU A 49 -1.55 -1.36 12.95
C LEU A 49 -2.66 -0.54 12.28
N LEU A 50 -2.71 0.77 12.48
CA LEU A 50 -3.69 1.65 11.85
C LEU A 50 -3.54 1.69 10.33
N ILE A 51 -2.29 1.73 9.84
CA ILE A 51 -2.00 1.64 8.41
C ILE A 51 -2.43 0.27 7.89
N GLY A 52 -2.06 -0.81 8.58
CA GLY A 52 -2.44 -2.17 8.19
C GLY A 52 -3.97 -2.37 8.12
N PHE A 53 -4.70 -1.83 9.09
CA PHE A 53 -6.16 -1.85 9.07
C PHE A 53 -6.74 -1.07 7.88
N SER A 54 -6.18 0.11 7.59
CA SER A 54 -6.59 0.93 6.44
C SER A 54 -6.36 0.20 5.11
N GLU A 55 -5.28 -0.58 5.00
CA GLU A 55 -4.99 -1.41 3.82
C GLU A 55 -5.97 -2.59 3.67
N VAL A 56 -6.37 -3.22 4.77
CA VAL A 56 -7.41 -4.27 4.76
C VAL A 56 -8.75 -3.69 4.31
N VAL A 57 -9.13 -2.51 4.81
CA VAL A 57 -10.33 -1.79 4.36
C VAL A 57 -10.25 -1.48 2.86
N MET A 58 -9.08 -1.08 2.36
CA MET A 58 -8.87 -0.85 0.93
C MET A 58 -9.08 -2.13 0.11
N ALA A 59 -8.55 -3.28 0.57
CA ALA A 59 -8.76 -4.57 -0.08
C ALA A 59 -10.26 -4.93 -0.17
N VAL A 60 -11.00 -4.74 0.93
CA VAL A 60 -12.46 -4.95 0.94
C VAL A 60 -13.16 -3.99 -0.02
N TRP A 61 -12.74 -2.72 -0.07
CA TRP A 61 -13.31 -1.74 -0.99
C TRP A 61 -13.09 -2.14 -2.46
N ILE A 62 -11.88 -2.59 -2.82
CA ILE A 62 -11.57 -3.08 -4.17
C ILE A 62 -12.48 -4.25 -4.57
N LEU A 63 -12.64 -5.23 -3.66
CA LEU A 63 -13.47 -6.42 -3.88
C LEU A 63 -14.97 -6.10 -3.94
N SER A 64 -15.42 -5.09 -3.19
CA SER A 64 -16.82 -4.66 -3.18
C SER A 64 -17.26 -4.00 -4.49
N HIS A 65 -16.31 -3.53 -5.31
CA HIS A 65 -16.55 -2.74 -6.52
C HIS A 65 -17.39 -1.48 -6.29
N TRP A 66 -17.54 -1.04 -5.04
CA TRP A 66 -18.29 0.16 -4.71
C TRP A 66 -17.52 1.38 -5.19
N ARG A 67 -18.08 2.17 -6.12
CA ARG A 67 -17.43 3.39 -6.65
C ARG A 67 -15.95 3.15 -7.05
N SER A 68 -15.70 2.14 -7.88
CA SER A 68 -14.34 1.70 -8.28
C SER A 68 -13.39 2.82 -8.66
N ARG A 69 -13.82 3.81 -9.46
CA ARG A 69 -13.02 5.00 -9.79
C ARG A 69 -12.45 5.75 -8.58
N LEU A 70 -13.24 5.93 -7.52
CA LEU A 70 -12.77 6.59 -6.29
C LEU A 70 -11.79 5.70 -5.54
N SER A 71 -12.03 4.39 -5.50
CA SER A 71 -11.10 3.43 -4.91
C SER A 71 -9.76 3.49 -5.64
N THR A 72 -9.75 3.46 -6.98
CA THR A 72 -8.55 3.56 -7.83
C THR A 72 -7.78 4.85 -7.55
N ILE A 73 -8.45 6.01 -7.54
CA ILE A 73 -7.80 7.29 -7.22
C ILE A 73 -7.20 7.26 -5.81
N THR A 74 -7.94 6.74 -4.83
CA THR A 74 -7.47 6.63 -3.44
C THR A 74 -6.24 5.73 -3.34
N GLN A 75 -6.25 4.57 -4.01
CA GLN A 75 -5.10 3.66 -4.07
C GLN A 75 -3.87 4.36 -4.65
N MET A 76 -4.01 5.05 -5.78
CA MET A 76 -2.91 5.77 -6.42
C MET A 76 -2.32 6.83 -5.49
N ILE A 77 -3.18 7.62 -4.82
CA ILE A 77 -2.75 8.67 -3.87
C ILE A 77 -2.01 8.05 -2.68
N VAL A 78 -2.56 6.98 -2.08
CA VAL A 78 -1.95 6.33 -0.91
C VAL A 78 -0.60 5.72 -1.29
N ILE A 79 -0.51 5.00 -2.41
CA ILE A 79 0.74 4.39 -2.89
C ILE A 79 1.80 5.46 -3.15
N ALA A 80 1.42 6.57 -3.79
CA ALA A 80 2.32 7.68 -4.05
C ALA A 80 2.78 8.34 -2.73
N ALA A 81 1.84 8.64 -1.83
CA ALA A 81 2.14 9.30 -0.56
C ALA A 81 3.10 8.48 0.31
N MET A 82 2.83 7.18 0.50
CA MET A 82 3.69 6.33 1.32
C MET A 82 5.07 6.15 0.69
N ASN A 83 5.17 5.99 -0.64
CA ASN A 83 6.47 5.86 -1.30
C ASN A 83 7.29 7.14 -1.26
N ILE A 84 6.65 8.31 -1.37
CA ILE A 84 7.35 9.60 -1.24
C ILE A 84 7.89 9.75 0.18
N LEU A 85 7.09 9.44 1.21
CA LEU A 85 7.53 9.49 2.60
C LEU A 85 8.70 8.53 2.85
N GLU A 86 8.58 7.28 2.42
CA GLU A 86 9.64 6.27 2.56
C GLU A 86 10.92 6.69 1.81
N PHE A 87 10.79 7.21 0.59
CA PHE A 87 11.93 7.64 -0.22
C PHE A 87 12.71 8.81 0.40
N VAL A 88 12.00 9.77 1.00
CA VAL A 88 12.61 10.98 1.57
C VAL A 88 13.18 10.71 2.96
N LEU A 89 12.42 10.02 3.81
CA LEU A 89 12.73 9.90 5.24
C LEU A 89 13.51 8.64 5.57
N VAL A 90 13.31 7.55 4.82
CA VAL A 90 13.77 6.23 5.24
C VAL A 90 14.38 5.39 4.09
N PRO A 91 15.21 5.97 3.20
CA PRO A 91 15.70 5.31 1.99
C PRO A 91 16.46 3.99 2.26
N ASP A 92 17.10 3.87 3.42
CA ASP A 92 17.92 2.71 3.80
C ASP A 92 17.10 1.49 4.23
N LEU A 93 15.82 1.69 4.62
CA LEU A 93 14.90 0.63 5.03
C LEU A 93 14.02 0.12 3.89
N LEU A 94 14.16 0.63 2.67
CA LEU A 94 13.43 0.07 1.52
C LEU A 94 14.15 -1.17 0.98
N LEU A 95 13.37 -2.20 0.61
CA LEU A 95 13.86 -3.46 0.04
C LEU A 95 14.86 -3.27 -1.11
N TRP A 96 14.62 -2.24 -1.92
CA TRP A 96 15.40 -1.92 -3.12
C TRP A 96 15.98 -0.50 -3.02
N GLY A 97 16.09 0.04 -1.80
CA GLY A 97 16.42 1.44 -1.56
C GLY A 97 15.55 2.39 -2.39
N LYS A 98 16.20 3.34 -3.08
CA LYS A 98 15.57 4.30 -4.00
C LYS A 98 14.85 3.65 -5.20
N GLY A 99 15.18 2.39 -5.53
CA GLY A 99 14.54 1.64 -6.61
C GLY A 99 13.07 1.29 -6.34
N ASN A 100 12.62 1.31 -5.08
CA ASN A 100 11.23 1.01 -4.72
C ASN A 100 10.22 1.95 -5.39
N SER A 101 10.60 3.21 -5.61
CA SER A 101 9.76 4.21 -6.29
C SER A 101 9.41 3.79 -7.73
N ILE A 102 10.28 3.03 -8.41
CA ILE A 102 9.99 2.52 -9.75
C ILE A 102 8.88 1.46 -9.69
N PHE A 103 8.97 0.53 -8.73
CA PHE A 103 7.93 -0.48 -8.53
C PHE A 103 6.58 0.16 -8.16
N ALA A 104 6.59 1.16 -7.29
CA ALA A 104 5.39 1.90 -6.93
C ALA A 104 4.77 2.64 -8.12
N PHE A 105 5.62 3.27 -8.95
CA PHE A 105 5.17 3.94 -10.17
C PHE A 105 4.55 2.97 -11.18
N LEU A 106 5.20 1.82 -11.42
CA LEU A 106 4.65 0.76 -12.27
C LEU A 106 3.32 0.21 -11.73
N PHE A 107 3.19 0.07 -10.41
CA PHE A 107 1.96 -0.40 -9.78
C PHE A 107 0.81 0.62 -9.90
N ILE A 108 1.11 1.92 -9.76
CA ILE A 108 0.14 3.00 -10.02
C ILE A 108 -0.34 2.97 -11.47
N ILE A 109 0.58 2.80 -12.43
CA ILE A 109 0.23 2.68 -13.85
C ILE A 109 -0.69 1.46 -14.07
N LEU A 110 -0.36 0.31 -13.49
CA LEU A 110 -1.17 -0.90 -13.59
C LEU A 110 -2.61 -0.66 -13.07
N ILE A 111 -2.76 -0.02 -11.92
CA ILE A 111 -4.05 0.32 -11.30
C ILE A 111 -4.83 1.31 -12.20
N TYR A 112 -4.16 2.32 -12.74
CA TYR A 112 -4.76 3.30 -13.64
C TYR A 112 -5.31 2.64 -14.92
N PHE A 113 -4.48 1.86 -15.61
CA PHE A 113 -4.89 1.18 -16.84
C PHE A 113 -6.07 0.23 -16.57
N ASN A 114 -6.05 -0.53 -15.48
CA ASN A 114 -7.11 -1.50 -15.16
C ASN A 114 -8.51 -0.88 -14.96
N GLU A 115 -8.60 0.37 -14.49
CA GLU A 115 -9.90 1.03 -14.27
C GLU A 115 -10.31 1.93 -15.45
N PHE A 116 -9.34 2.57 -16.12
CA PHE A 116 -9.61 3.63 -17.10
C PHE A 116 -9.43 3.22 -18.56
N HIS A 117 -8.83 2.07 -18.89
CA HIS A 117 -8.64 1.56 -20.26
C HIS A 117 -9.04 0.10 -20.37
#